data_AF-R9BD64-F1
#
_entry.id   AF-R9BD64-F1
#
_cell.length_a   1.000
_cell.length_b   1.000
_cell.length_c   1.000
_cell.angle_alpha   90.00
_cell.angle_beta   90.00
_cell.angle_gamma   90.00
#
_symmetry.space_group_name_H-M   'P 1'
#
loop_
_entity.id
_entity.type
_entity.pdbx_description
1 polymer ?
#
loop_
_entity_poly.entity_id
_entity_poly.type
_entity_poly.pdbx_seq_one_letter_code
_entity_poly.pdbx_strand_id
1 'polypeptide(L)' 'MLSQIATPDACVSCGACCANYRVSFYWAEAEQIPENMVEPLTAVYSCMKGTKQAQVKCVALQGEVGQ' A
#
# COMPACT_ATOMS: atom_id res chain seq x y z
N MET A 1 27.43 -4.25 7.65
CA MET A 1 26.43 -3.22 7.32
C MET A 1 25.37 -3.90 6.47
N LEU A 2 24.15 -4.06 6.97
CA LEU A 2 23.04 -4.58 6.18
C LEU A 2 22.77 -3.57 5.06
N SER A 3 23.20 -3.91 3.85
CA SER A 3 22.84 -3.21 2.63
C SER A 3 21.32 -3.26 2.49
N GLN A 4 20.65 -2.21 2.96
CA GLN A 4 19.26 -1.93 2.59
C GLN A 4 19.28 -1.57 1.11
N ILE A 5 19.20 -2.59 0.26
CA ILE A 5 18.73 -2.41 -1.10
C ILE A 5 17.28 -1.98 -0.92
N ALA A 6 17.00 -0.69 -1.13
CA ALA A 6 15.65 -0.15 -1.21
C ALA A 6 14.96 -0.82 -2.40
N THR A 7 14.45 -2.02 -2.15
CA THR A 7 13.58 -2.71 -3.10
C THR A 7 12.34 -1.84 -3.16
N PRO A 8 11.86 -1.42 -4.34
CA PRO A 8 10.64 -0.64 -4.44
C PRO A 8 9.56 -1.32 -3.62
N ASP A 9 8.90 -0.59 -2.71
CA ASP A 9 7.93 -1.21 -1.80
C ASP A 9 6.98 -2.11 -2.59
N ALA A 10 6.92 -3.39 -2.24
CA ALA A 10 6.19 -4.39 -3.04
C ALA A 10 4.73 -4.00 -3.25
N CYS A 11 4.17 -3.21 -2.33
CA CYS A 11 2.80 -2.73 -2.41
C CYS A 11 2.61 -1.57 -3.41
N VAL A 12 3.65 -0.81 -3.78
CA VAL A 12 3.57 0.19 -4.88
C VAL A 12 3.82 -0.41 -6.25
N SER A 13 4.33 -1.64 -6.34
CA SER A 13 4.67 -2.30 -7.62
C SER A 13 3.66 -3.35 -8.10
N CYS A 14 3.05 -4.14 -7.21
CA CYS A 14 2.08 -5.19 -7.63
C CYS A 14 0.75 -5.21 -6.89
N GLY A 15 0.68 -4.64 -5.67
CA GLY A 15 -0.55 -4.62 -4.86
C GLY A 15 -1.01 -5.99 -4.34
N ALA A 16 -0.28 -7.08 -4.57
CA ALA A 16 -0.68 -8.44 -4.16
C ALA A 16 -0.81 -8.59 -2.63
N CYS A 17 0.08 -7.95 -1.86
CA CYS A 17 -0.02 -7.82 -0.40
C CYS A 17 -1.38 -7.28 0.06
N CYS A 18 -2.02 -6.45 -0.77
CA CYS A 18 -3.27 -5.77 -0.46
C CYS A 18 -4.52 -6.54 -0.89
N ALA A 19 -4.39 -7.80 -1.32
CA ALA A 19 -5.54 -8.65 -1.60
C ALA A 19 -6.31 -9.04 -0.32
N ASN A 20 -5.57 -9.18 0.78
CA ASN A 20 -6.12 -9.70 2.05
C ASN A 20 -5.84 -8.78 3.24
N TYR A 21 -4.91 -7.82 3.12
CA TYR A 21 -4.45 -7.02 4.24
C TYR A 21 -4.55 -5.51 3.97
N ARG A 22 -4.90 -4.76 5.01
CA ARG A 22 -4.81 -3.29 4.98
C ARG A 22 -3.35 -2.86 5.11
N VAL A 23 -2.83 -2.22 4.08
CA VAL A 23 -1.46 -1.67 4.07
C VAL A 23 -1.51 -0.27 4.64
N SER A 24 -1.06 -0.11 5.89
CA SER A 24 -1.03 1.16 6.62
C SER A 24 0.41 1.57 6.91
N PHE A 25 0.70 2.87 6.89
CA PHE A 25 2.04 3.44 7.08
C PHE A 25 1.94 4.86 7.68
N TYR A 26 3.05 5.39 8.19
CA TYR A 26 3.08 6.74 8.76
C TYR A 26 2.77 7.78 7.67
N TRP A 27 2.01 8.82 7.99
CA TRP A 27 1.53 9.78 6.98
C TRP A 27 2.66 10.42 6.17
N ALA A 28 3.85 10.64 6.75
CA ALA A 28 4.98 11.24 6.04
C ALA A 28 5.65 10.26 5.06
N GLU A 29 5.53 8.94 5.27
CA GLU A 29 6.00 7.93 4.30
C GLU A 29 5.15 7.97 3.02
N ALA A 30 3.91 8.48 3.11
CA ALA A 30 3.01 8.67 1.98
C ALA A 30 3.51 9.72 0.97
N GLU A 31 4.42 10.62 1.37
CA GLU A 31 4.88 11.73 0.51
C GLU A 31 5.58 11.23 -0.77
N GLN A 32 6.13 10.02 -0.74
CA GLN A 32 6.78 9.39 -1.91
C GLN A 32 5.81 8.55 -2.76
N ILE A 33 4.52 8.49 -2.40
CA ILE A 33 3.50 7.70 -3.07
C ILE A 33 2.51 8.64 -3.79
N PRO A 34 2.08 8.35 -5.03
CA PRO A 34 1.05 9.15 -5.69
C PRO A 34 -0.21 9.32 -4.84
N GLU A 35 -0.69 10.56 -4.72
CA GLU A 35 -1.85 10.90 -3.87
C GLU A 35 -3.12 10.09 -4.20
N ASN A 36 -3.30 9.73 -5.46
CA ASN A 36 -4.43 8.93 -5.92
C ASN A 36 -4.38 7.46 -5.45
N MET A 37 -3.23 7.01 -4.92
CA MET A 37 -3.01 5.65 -4.44
C MET A 37 -3.14 5.50 -2.91
N VAL A 38 -3.28 6.60 -2.18
CA VAL A 38 -3.32 6.61 -0.71
C VAL A 38 -4.59 7.30 -0.19
N GLU A 39 -5.01 6.94 1.02
CA GLU A 39 -6.09 7.60 1.73
C GLU A 39 -5.79 7.72 3.23
N PRO A 40 -6.23 8.81 3.91
CA PRO A 40 -6.04 8.95 5.35
C PRO A 40 -6.74 7.84 6.15
N LEU A 41 -6.01 7.21 7.06
CA LEU A 41 -6.55 6.20 7.97
C LEU A 41 -6.89 6.81 9.33
N THR A 42 -5.94 7.54 9.92
CA THR A 42 -6.09 8.29 11.17
C THR A 42 -5.34 9.63 11.05
N ALA A 43 -5.21 10.39 12.15
CA ALA A 43 -4.40 11.62 12.16
C ALA A 43 -2.89 11.37 11.95
N VAL A 44 -2.42 10.13 12.15
CA VAL A 44 -0.99 9.79 12.15
C VAL A 44 -0.64 8.78 11.03
N TYR A 45 -1.65 8.07 10.52
CA TYR A 45 -1.45 6.99 9.57
C TYR A 45 -2.25 7.22 8.29
N SER A 46 -1.63 6.84 7.18
CA SER A 46 -2.26 6.67 5.87
C SER A 46 -2.34 5.19 5.53
N CYS A 47 -3.16 4.84 4.54
CA CYS A 47 -3.19 3.49 3.99
C CYS A 47 -3.34 3.51 2.47
N MET A 48 -3.02 2.39 1.82
CA MET A 48 -3.28 2.24 0.39
C MET A 48 -4.78 2.30 0.12
N LYS A 49 -5.17 3.09 -0.89
CA LYS A 49 -6.56 3.32 -1.25
C LYS A 49 -7.26 2.01 -1.64
N GLY A 50 -8.47 1.80 -1.11
CA GLY A 50 -9.27 0.58 -1.33
C GLY A 50 -8.97 -0.54 -0.33
N THR A 51 -8.05 -0.32 0.61
CA THR A 51 -7.74 -1.26 1.69
C THR A 51 -8.43 -0.91 3.02
N LYS A 52 -9.09 0.26 3.12
CA LYS A 52 -9.86 0.73 4.29
C LYS A 52 -11.30 0.17 4.33
N GLN A 53 -11.47 -1.10 4.02
CA GLN A 53 -12.77 -1.77 3.96
C GLN A 53 -12.63 -3.27 4.23
N ALA A 54 -13.74 -3.94 4.54
CA ALA A 54 -13.74 -5.36 4.85
C ALA A 54 -13.26 -6.22 3.66
N GLN A 55 -13.69 -5.88 2.44
CA GLN A 55 -13.22 -6.51 1.21
C GLN A 55 -12.03 -5.73 0.66
N VAL A 56 -10.84 -6.05 1.14
CA VAL A 56 -9.60 -5.35 0.79
C VAL A 56 -9.29 -5.53 -0.70
N LYS A 57 -9.16 -4.42 -1.44
CA LYS A 57 -8.67 -4.43 -2.82
C LYS A 57 -7.95 -3.12 -3.12
N CYS A 58 -6.61 -3.15 -3.08
CA CYS A 58 -5.82 -1.96 -3.37
C CYS A 58 -5.95 -1.53 -4.83
N VAL A 59 -5.95 -0.22 -5.03
CA VAL A 59 -5.91 0.40 -6.36
C VAL A 59 -4.65 0.06 -7.17
N ALA A 60 -3.57 -0.35 -6.50
CA ALA A 60 -2.32 -0.80 -7.14
C ALA A 60 -2.35 -2.27 -7.58
N LEU A 61 -3.41 -3.04 -7.27
CA LEU A 61 -3.49 -4.46 -7.63
C LEU A 61 -3.51 -4.61 -9.16
N GLN A 62 -2.48 -5.26 -9.69
CA GLN A 62 -2.41 -5.65 -11.09
C GLN A 62 -2.67 -7.16 -11.21
N GLY A 63 -3.53 -7.57 -12.14
CA GLY A 63 -3.90 -8.97 -12.36
C GLY A 63 -4.94 -9.51 -11.37
N GLU A 64 -5.00 -10.84 -11.27
CA GLU A 64 -5.91 -11.57 -10.37
C GLU A 64 -5.12 -12.37 -9.34
N VAL A 65 -5.58 -12.36 -8.09
CA VAL A 65 -4.88 -12.99 -6.97
C VAL A 65 -5.00 -14.51 -7.11
N GLY A 66 -3.86 -15.20 -7.20
CA GLY A 66 -3.81 -16.66 -7.31
C GLY A 66 -3.89 -17.20 -8.75
N GLN A 67 -3.75 -16.33 -9.76
CA GLN A 67 -3.51 -16.70 -11.16
C GLN A 67 -2.04 -16.42 -11.53
#